data_AF-A0A535AUK4-F1
#
_entry.id   AF-A0A535AUK4-F1
#
_cell.length_a   1.000
_cell.length_b   1.000
_cell.length_c   1.000
_cell.angle_alpha   90.00
_cell.angle_beta   90.00
_cell.angle_gamma   90.00
#
_symmetry.space_group_name_H-M   'P 1'
#
loop_
_entity.id
_entity.type
_entity.pdbx_description
1 polymer ?
#
loop_
_entity_poly.entity_id
_entity_poly.type
_entity_poly.pdbx_seq_one_letter_code
_entity_poly.pdbx_strand_id
1 'polypeptide(L)'
;MEGVYAPRRLQVLDPCLTVEGTVRDDVQKAEDGDITFGLYLSEADQRLINDVNRANYDGSLHIEIVPEDQPLVLPPKPGDKIRVTGPWVTDTAHGHNE
;
A
#
# COMPACT_ATOMS: atom_id res chain seq x y z
N MET A 1 -0.80 -10.84 -8.86
CA MET A 1 -2.24 -10.53 -8.68
C MET A 1 -3.05 -11.75 -8.26
N GLU A 2 -2.47 -12.94 -8.17
CA GLU A 2 -3.11 -14.05 -7.44
C GLU A 2 -3.34 -13.60 -5.99
N GLY A 3 -4.47 -14.00 -5.38
CA GLY A 3 -4.87 -13.56 -4.04
C GLY A 3 -5.48 -12.16 -3.91
N VAL A 4 -5.37 -11.30 -4.93
CA VAL A 4 -5.87 -9.91 -4.90
C VAL A 4 -7.38 -9.84 -5.19
N TYR A 5 -8.12 -9.07 -4.39
CA TYR A 5 -9.54 -8.81 -4.64
C TYR A 5 -9.76 -7.88 -5.85
N ALA A 6 -10.70 -8.24 -6.73
CA ALA A 6 -11.09 -7.47 -7.92
C ALA A 6 -9.92 -6.94 -8.80
N PRO A 7 -8.97 -7.78 -9.25
CA PRO A 7 -7.68 -7.35 -9.81
C PRO A 7 -7.80 -6.54 -11.12
N ARG A 8 -8.95 -6.58 -11.79
CA ARG A 8 -9.19 -5.80 -13.02
C ARG A 8 -9.23 -4.29 -12.79
N ARG A 9 -9.40 -3.84 -11.54
CA ARG A 9 -9.37 -2.42 -11.18
C ARG A 9 -7.94 -1.87 -11.06
N LEU A 10 -6.93 -2.74 -11.00
CA LEU A 10 -5.56 -2.34 -10.75
C LEU A 10 -4.79 -2.13 -12.06
N GLN A 11 -4.35 -0.90 -12.29
CA GLN A 11 -3.41 -0.59 -13.35
C GLN A 11 -1.98 -0.70 -12.79
N VAL A 12 -1.23 -1.69 -13.24
CA VAL A 12 0.17 -1.85 -12.83
C VAL A 12 1.03 -0.72 -13.42
N LEU A 13 1.74 0.00 -12.54
CA LEU A 13 2.72 1.01 -12.90
C LEU A 13 4.13 0.41 -12.88
N ASP A 14 4.45 -0.36 -11.84
CA ASP A 14 5.67 -1.16 -11.72
C ASP A 14 5.32 -2.52 -11.08
N PRO A 15 5.64 -3.66 -11.70
CA PRO A 15 5.30 -4.96 -11.13
C PRO A 15 6.13 -5.34 -9.88
N CYS A 16 7.26 -4.69 -9.62
CA CYS A 16 8.14 -5.01 -8.48
C CYS A 16 8.96 -3.78 -8.07
N LEU A 17 8.39 -2.99 -7.17
CA LEU A 17 9.02 -1.80 -6.59
C LEU A 17 9.30 -2.04 -5.10
N THR A 18 10.46 -1.56 -4.63
CA THR A 18 10.79 -1.54 -3.21
C THR A 18 10.79 -0.10 -2.72
N VAL A 19 10.06 0.17 -1.64
CA VAL A 19 10.01 1.49 -0.99
C VAL A 19 10.28 1.38 0.51
N GLU A 20 10.74 2.48 1.10
CA GLU A 20 10.92 2.61 2.55
C GLU A 20 10.08 3.76 3.10
N GLY A 21 9.54 3.58 4.29
CA GLY A 21 8.69 4.58 4.91
C GLY A 21 8.39 4.32 6.38
N THR A 22 7.54 5.18 6.93
CA THR A 22 7.05 5.09 8.32
C THR A 22 5.55 4.76 8.32
N VAL A 23 5.17 3.76 9.10
CA VAL A 23 3.80 3.23 9.15
C VAL A 23 2.88 4.23 9.88
N ARG A 24 1.75 4.56 9.25
CA ARG A 24 0.70 5.43 9.82
C ARG A 24 -0.10 4.70 10.90
N ASP A 25 -0.88 5.43 11.68
CA ASP A 25 -1.65 4.96 12.82
C ASP A 25 -2.98 4.26 12.48
N ASP A 26 -3.11 3.73 11.27
CA ASP A 26 -4.34 3.15 10.72
C ASP A 26 -4.19 1.67 10.30
N VAL A 27 -3.27 0.92 10.92
CA VAL A 27 -3.12 -0.51 10.66
C VAL A 27 -4.40 -1.27 11.06
N GLN A 28 -5.08 -1.85 10.07
CA GLN A 28 -6.34 -2.55 10.29
C GLN A 28 -6.53 -3.72 9.32
N LYS A 29 -7.47 -4.62 9.64
CA LYS A 29 -7.90 -5.69 8.74
C LYS A 29 -9.16 -5.25 7.98
N ALA A 30 -9.08 -5.21 6.66
CA ALA A 30 -10.19 -4.87 5.76
C ALA A 30 -11.22 -6.01 5.65
N GLU A 31 -12.39 -5.72 5.07
CA GLU A 31 -13.50 -6.67 4.96
C GLU A 31 -13.18 -7.88 4.06
N ASP A 32 -12.35 -7.68 3.03
CA ASP A 32 -11.83 -8.73 2.14
C ASP A 32 -10.71 -9.57 2.77
N GLY A 33 -10.23 -9.15 3.95
CA GLY A 33 -9.25 -9.87 4.75
C GLY A 33 -7.84 -9.31 4.66
N ASP A 34 -7.60 -8.30 3.83
CA ASP A 34 -6.30 -7.65 3.69
C ASP A 34 -5.91 -6.92 4.96
N ILE A 35 -4.62 -6.86 5.27
CA ILE A 35 -4.11 -5.92 6.28
C ILE A 35 -3.72 -4.65 5.55
N THR A 36 -4.37 -3.54 5.90
CA THR A 36 -4.21 -2.25 5.24
C THR A 36 -3.64 -1.21 6.18
N PHE A 37 -2.83 -0.29 5.64
CA PHE A 37 -2.26 0.85 6.38
C PHE A 37 -1.68 1.89 5.42
N GLY A 38 -1.55 3.13 5.89
CA GLY A 38 -0.78 4.16 5.20
C GLY A 38 0.73 4.04 5.47
N LEU A 39 1.55 4.26 4.45
CA LEU A 39 3.01 4.37 4.57
C LEU A 39 3.48 5.77 4.14
N TYR A 40 4.01 6.55 5.08
CA TYR A 40 4.67 7.81 4.76
C TYR A 40 6.04 7.52 4.13
N LEU A 41 6.14 7.71 2.82
CA LEU A 41 7.35 7.42 2.06
C LEU A 41 8.49 8.40 2.36
N SER A 42 9.72 7.92 2.22
CA SER A 42 10.91 8.78 2.23
C SER A 42 10.83 9.90 1.17
N GLU A 43 11.56 11.01 1.35
CA GLU A 43 11.54 12.13 0.41
C GLU A 43 11.90 11.71 -1.04
N ALA A 44 12.77 10.71 -1.20
CA ALA A 44 13.18 10.21 -2.52
C ALA A 44 12.04 9.56 -3.31
N ASP A 45 11.03 9.02 -2.60
CA ASP A 45 9.93 8.24 -3.17
C ASP A 45 8.60 9.01 -3.20
N GLN A 46 8.60 10.29 -2.83
CA GLN A 46 7.39 11.14 -2.85
C GLN A 46 6.72 11.26 -4.23
N ARG A 47 7.45 10.95 -5.31
CA ARG A 47 6.91 10.88 -6.69
C ARG A 47 5.89 9.75 -6.88
N LEU A 48 5.83 8.78 -5.97
CA LEU A 48 4.92 7.63 -6.05
C LEU A 48 3.52 7.95 -5.50
N ILE A 49 3.42 9.05 -4.74
CA ILE A 49 2.18 9.55 -4.15
C ILE A 49 1.46 10.44 -5.16
N ASN A 50 0.24 10.05 -5.53
CA ASN A 50 -0.59 10.82 -6.45
C ASN A 50 -1.50 11.83 -5.70
N ASP A 51 -2.25 12.63 -6.46
CA ASP A 51 -3.11 13.68 -5.88
C ASP A 51 -4.22 13.12 -4.98
N VAL A 52 -4.73 11.92 -5.27
CA VAL A 52 -5.76 11.26 -4.45
C VAL A 52 -5.16 10.76 -3.15
N ASN A 53 -3.94 10.19 -3.16
CA ASN A 53 -3.22 9.87 -1.92
C ASN A 53 -3.04 11.13 -1.06
N ARG A 54 -2.65 12.26 -1.66
CA ARG A 54 -2.50 13.54 -0.93
C ARG A 54 -3.81 14.04 -0.34
N ALA A 55 -4.90 13.96 -1.10
CA ALA A 55 -6.19 14.48 -0.67
C ALA A 55 -6.89 13.60 0.38
N ASN A 56 -6.80 12.28 0.24
CA ASN A 56 -7.65 11.33 0.97
C ASN A 56 -6.88 10.40 1.92
N TYR A 57 -5.55 10.27 1.73
CA TYR A 57 -4.68 9.37 2.51
C TYR A 57 -3.57 10.14 3.24
N ASP A 58 -3.76 11.44 3.48
CA ASP A 58 -2.78 12.30 4.16
C ASP A 58 -1.39 12.27 3.52
N GLY A 59 -1.32 12.05 2.20
CA GLY A 59 -0.06 11.93 1.46
C GLY A 59 0.72 10.64 1.70
N SER A 60 0.13 9.65 2.37
CA SER A 60 0.70 8.30 2.50
C SER A 60 0.36 7.41 1.30
N LEU A 61 1.22 6.42 1.02
CA LEU A 61 0.91 5.34 0.10
C LEU A 61 0.00 4.35 0.81
N HIS A 62 -1.10 3.94 0.18
CA HIS A 62 -1.96 2.90 0.73
C HIS A 62 -1.26 1.55 0.54
N ILE A 63 -1.10 0.74 1.58
CA ILE A 63 -0.46 -0.57 1.48
C ILE A 63 -1.49 -1.64 1.84
N GLU A 64 -1.51 -2.72 1.07
CA GLU A 64 -2.31 -3.92 1.35
C GLU A 64 -1.41 -5.15 1.44
N ILE A 65 -1.53 -5.93 2.53
CA ILE A 65 -0.95 -7.26 2.64
C ILE A 65 -2.09 -8.26 2.46
N VAL A 66 -2.15 -8.87 1.27
CA VAL A 66 -3.16 -9.85 0.92
C VAL A 66 -3.08 -11.10 1.81
N PRO A 67 -4.20 -11.81 2.07
CA PRO A 67 -4.25 -12.99 2.95
C PRO A 67 -3.21 -14.07 2.65
N GLU A 68 -2.80 -14.22 1.39
CA GLU A 68 -1.80 -15.20 0.98
C GLU A 68 -0.38 -14.86 1.47
N ASP A 69 -0.06 -13.56 1.59
CA ASP A 69 1.25 -13.08 2.04
C ASP A 69 1.31 -12.87 3.56
N GLN A 70 0.17 -12.69 4.23
CA GLN A 70 0.12 -12.47 5.69
C GLN A 70 0.83 -13.55 6.55
N PRO A 71 0.85 -14.85 6.19
CA PRO A 71 1.63 -15.84 6.93
C PRO A 71 3.14 -15.68 6.80
N LEU A 72 3.62 -14.94 5.79
CA LEU A 72 5.03 -14.77 5.45
C LEU A 72 5.65 -13.52 6.08
N VAL A 73 4.82 -12.57 6.52
CA VAL A 73 5.25 -11.28 7.07
C VAL A 73 4.56 -10.98 8.39
N LEU A 74 5.25 -10.28 9.28
CA LEU A 74 4.62 -9.77 10.49
C LEU A 74 3.88 -8.47 10.16
N PRO A 75 2.62 -8.31 10.59
CA PRO A 75 1.93 -7.03 10.48
C PRO A 75 2.73 -5.94 11.21
N PRO A 76 2.97 -4.78 10.58
CA PRO A 76 3.71 -3.71 11.21
C PRO A 76 2.90 -3.04 12.31
N LYS A 77 3.58 -2.25 13.14
CA LYS A 77 2.96 -1.36 14.12
C LYS A 77 3.05 0.10 13.67
N PRO A 78 2.10 0.95 14.08
CA PRO A 78 2.22 2.40 13.90
C PRO A 78 3.57 2.93 14.35
N GLY A 79 4.21 3.75 13.50
CA GLY A 79 5.53 4.33 13.75
C GLY A 79 6.72 3.45 13.38
N ASP A 80 6.52 2.18 13.01
CA ASP A 80 7.60 1.33 12.52
C ASP A 80 8.19 1.91 11.21
N LYS A 81 9.51 1.81 11.08
CA LYS A 81 10.20 2.06 9.81
C LYS A 81 10.38 0.74 9.09
N ILE A 82 9.75 0.61 7.93
CA ILE A 82 9.70 -0.64 7.19
C ILE A 82 10.14 -0.44 5.74
N ARG A 83 10.44 -1.57 5.11
CA ARG A 83 10.68 -1.69 3.67
C ARG A 83 9.62 -2.61 3.10
N VAL A 84 8.90 -2.15 2.09
CA VAL A 84 7.85 -2.90 1.40
C VAL A 84 8.32 -3.23 -0.01
N THR A 85 8.02 -4.43 -0.51
CA THR A 85 8.30 -4.81 -1.89
C THR A 85 7.08 -5.50 -2.47
N GLY A 86 6.63 -5.03 -3.64
CA GLY A 86 5.43 -5.52 -4.29
C GLY A 86 5.13 -4.77 -5.58
N PRO A 87 4.01 -5.07 -6.24
CA PRO A 87 3.54 -4.28 -7.35
C PRO A 87 3.09 -2.89 -6.87
N TRP A 88 3.47 -1.86 -7.60
CA TRP A 88 2.93 -0.52 -7.44
C TRP A 88 1.88 -0.28 -8.52
N VAL A 89 0.66 0.05 -8.10
CA VAL A 89 -0.51 0.12 -8.96
C VAL A 89 -1.30 1.41 -8.71
N THR A 90 -2.15 1.76 -9.66
CA THR A 90 -3.27 2.69 -9.43
C THR A 90 -4.55 1.88 -9.33
N ASP A 91 -5.29 2.03 -8.24
CA ASP A 91 -6.65 1.51 -8.15
C ASP A 91 -7.60 2.42 -8.93
N THR A 92 -8.05 1.98 -10.09
CA THR A 92 -8.93 2.76 -10.97
C THR A 92 -10.34 2.96 -10.41
N ALA A 93 -10.74 2.22 -9.37
CA ALA A 93 -12.01 2.42 -8.68
C ALA A 93 -11.98 3.60 -7.69
N HIS A 94 -10.86 3.81 -7.00
CA HIS A 94 -10.71 4.83 -5.94
C HIS A 94 -9.77 5.98 -6.33
N GLY A 95 -8.86 5.75 -7.28
CA GLY A 95 -7.94 6.72 -7.86
C GLY A 95 -6.62 6.92 -7.11
N HIS A 96 -6.41 6.29 -5.96
CA HIS A 96 -5.12 6.34 -5.24
C HIS A 96 -4.11 5.33 -5.81
N ASN A 97 -2.85 5.55 -5.48
CA ASN A 97 -1.80 4.55 -5.69
C ASN A 97 -1.60 3.70 -4.45
N GLU A 98 -1.27 2.43 -4.67
CA GLU A 98 -0.99 1.40 -3.66
C GLU A 98 0.13 0.45 -4.09
#